data_AF-A0AAJ1Q4C1-F1
#
_entry.id   AF-A0AAJ1Q4C1-F1
#
_cell.length_a   1.000
_cell.length_b   1.000
_cell.length_c   1.000
_cell.angle_alpha   90.00
_cell.angle_beta   90.00
_cell.angle_gamma   90.00
#
_symmetry.space_group_name_H-M   'P 1'
#
loop_
_entity.id
_entity.type
_entity.pdbx_description
1 polymer ?
#
loop_
_entity_poly.entity_id
_entity_poly.type
_entity_poly.pdbx_seq_one_letter_code
_entity_poly.pdbx_strand_id
1 'polypeptide(L)'
;MTTLTLTGVIGFAVIACVFGLVALKGRAGTLARGSGLGLHSAVLESSDDAWNTGHEAAWPIMAMACVVAVFHAVGCGLASLMGNDGEAFLHVLLISGIIVSLALGALARAAAINVAKRQAESDQAES
;
A
#
# COMPACT_ATOMS: atom_id res chain seq x y z
N MET A 1 -10.70 -17.77 19.45
CA MET A 1 -10.13 -17.23 18.19
C MET A 1 -9.63 -18.37 17.34
N THR A 2 -9.97 -18.39 16.06
CA THR A 2 -9.47 -19.41 15.12
C THR A 2 -8.10 -19.01 14.57
N THR A 3 -7.35 -19.97 14.02
CA THR A 3 -6.10 -19.68 13.29
C THR A 3 -6.34 -18.72 12.13
N LEU A 4 -7.46 -18.86 11.43
CA LEU A 4 -7.86 -17.99 10.33
C LEU A 4 -8.09 -16.53 10.79
N THR A 5 -8.69 -16.33 11.98
CA THR A 5 -8.86 -15.01 12.58
C THR A 5 -7.51 -14.35 12.82
N LEU A 6 -6.58 -15.09 13.45
CA LEU A 6 -5.23 -14.60 13.75
C LEU A 6 -4.47 -14.24 12.48
N THR A 7 -4.54 -15.09 11.45
CA THR A 7 -3.94 -14.82 10.14
C THR A 7 -4.50 -13.54 9.52
N GLY A 8 -5.81 -13.33 9.56
CA GLY A 8 -6.43 -12.10 9.04
C GLY A 8 -5.97 -10.85 9.79
N VAL A 9 -6.06 -10.86 11.13
CA VAL A 9 -5.65 -9.72 11.96
C VAL A 9 -4.18 -9.38 11.75
N ILE A 10 -3.29 -10.36 11.88
CA ILE A 10 -1.85 -10.14 11.78
C ILE A 10 -1.46 -9.78 10.33
N GLY A 11 -1.99 -10.50 9.35
CA GLY A 11 -1.70 -10.27 7.93
C GLY A 11 -2.08 -8.85 7.50
N PHE A 12 -3.29 -8.41 7.80
CA PHE A 12 -3.71 -7.06 7.46
C PHE A 12 -3.03 -5.98 8.31
N ALA A 13 -2.66 -6.25 9.57
CA ALA A 13 -1.86 -5.33 10.36
C ALA A 13 -0.46 -5.12 9.75
N VAL A 14 0.18 -6.18 9.24
CA VAL A 14 1.46 -6.08 8.54
C VAL A 14 1.31 -5.30 7.23
N ILE A 15 0.27 -5.58 6.43
CA ILE A 15 -0.01 -4.83 5.20
C ILE A 15 -0.24 -3.35 5.50
N ALA A 16 -1.04 -3.04 6.52
CA ALA A 16 -1.28 -1.66 6.97
C ALA A 16 0.03 -0.97 7.37
N CYS A 17 0.89 -1.66 8.12
CA CYS A 17 2.18 -1.12 8.53
C CYS A 17 3.06 -0.80 7.32
N VAL A 18 3.16 -1.71 6.34
CA VAL A 18 3.93 -1.50 5.11
C VAL A 18 3.39 -0.30 4.34
N PHE A 19 2.09 -0.26 4.05
CA PHE A 19 1.48 0.86 3.32
C PHE A 19 1.61 2.19 4.06
N GLY A 20 1.41 2.19 5.38
CA GLY A 20 1.57 3.36 6.23
C GLY A 20 3.01 3.88 6.23
N LEU A 21 4.01 2.99 6.36
CA LEU A 21 5.42 3.36 6.33
C LEU A 21 5.84 3.93 4.97
N VAL A 22 5.37 3.34 3.86
CA VAL A 22 5.62 3.89 2.51
C VAL A 22 4.97 5.26 2.36
N ALA A 23 3.71 5.42 2.78
CA ALA A 23 3.01 6.70 2.69
C ALA A 23 3.72 7.80 3.51
N LEU A 24 4.07 7.50 4.75
CA LEU A 24 4.75 8.43 5.66
C LEU A 24 6.13 8.83 5.11
N LYS A 25 6.96 7.85 4.76
CA LYS A 25 8.33 8.13 4.29
C LYS A 25 8.34 8.74 2.90
N GLY A 26 7.43 8.32 2.02
CA GLY A 26 7.25 8.86 0.67
C GLY A 26 6.84 10.33 0.71
N ARG A 27 5.83 10.67 1.52
CA ARG A 27 5.43 12.09 1.72
C ARG A 27 6.54 12.94 2.33
N ALA A 28 7.36 12.37 3.21
CA ALA A 28 8.44 13.10 3.87
C ALA A 28 9.73 13.18 3.01
N GLY A 29 9.81 12.50 1.87
CA GLY A 29 11.05 12.41 1.08
C GLY A 29 12.20 11.69 1.79
N THR A 30 11.89 10.92 2.84
CA THR A 30 12.89 10.22 3.69
C THR A 30 13.09 8.76 3.32
N LEU A 31 12.38 8.28 2.29
CA LEU A 31 12.51 6.91 1.82
C LEU A 31 13.78 6.80 0.97
N ALA A 32 14.81 6.12 1.48
CA ALA A 32 16.05 5.92 0.73
C ALA A 32 15.80 5.21 -0.61
N ARG A 33 16.40 5.71 -1.69
CA ARG A 33 16.30 5.11 -3.02
C ARG A 33 16.77 3.66 -3.01
N GLY A 34 16.00 2.78 -3.65
CA GLY A 34 16.27 1.33 -3.69
C GLY A 34 16.02 0.60 -2.37
N SER A 35 15.45 1.26 -1.36
CA SER A 35 15.00 0.58 -0.14
C SER A 35 13.92 -0.44 -0.48
N GLY A 36 14.05 -1.67 0.03
CA GLY A 36 13.07 -2.75 -0.18
C GLY A 36 11.64 -2.44 0.27
N LEU A 37 11.44 -1.37 1.04
CA LEU A 37 10.12 -0.86 1.42
C LEU A 37 9.41 -0.11 0.27
N GLY A 38 10.13 0.50 -0.65
CA GLY A 38 9.57 1.40 -1.68
C GLY A 38 8.83 0.71 -2.83
N LEU A 39 8.25 1.53 -3.69
CA LEU A 39 7.69 1.16 -4.98
C LEU A 39 8.83 1.06 -6.01
N HIS A 40 8.97 -0.10 -6.62
CA HIS A 40 10.11 -0.40 -7.49
C HIS A 40 9.72 -0.37 -8.97
N SER A 41 10.54 0.31 -9.77
CA SER A 41 10.53 0.29 -11.23
C SER A 41 11.79 0.98 -11.76
N ALA A 42 12.22 0.62 -12.97
CA ALA A 42 13.39 1.23 -13.60
C ALA A 42 13.31 2.77 -13.70
N VAL A 43 12.11 3.33 -13.90
CA VAL A 43 11.91 4.79 -13.97
C VAL A 43 12.08 5.43 -12.58
N LEU A 44 11.47 4.86 -11.55
CA LEU A 44 11.57 5.38 -10.18
C LEU A 44 13.00 5.29 -9.62
N GLU A 45 13.78 4.30 -10.04
CA GLU A 45 15.15 4.09 -9.56
C GLU A 45 16.20 4.89 -10.35
N SER A 46 15.80 5.56 -11.44
CA SER A 46 16.71 6.27 -12.34
C SER A 46 17.44 7.44 -11.66
N SER A 47 16.79 8.13 -10.73
CA SER A 47 17.36 9.25 -9.98
C SER A 47 16.71 9.36 -8.60
N ASP A 48 17.37 10.07 -7.67
CA ASP A 48 16.77 10.36 -6.36
C ASP A 48 15.50 11.23 -6.50
N ASP A 49 15.48 12.07 -7.52
CA ASP A 49 14.35 12.96 -7.79
C ASP A 49 13.13 12.18 -8.31
N ALA A 50 13.31 11.29 -9.29
CA ALA A 50 12.25 10.39 -9.76
C ALA A 50 11.72 9.48 -8.64
N TRP A 51 12.61 9.03 -7.76
CA TRP A 51 12.23 8.26 -6.58
C TRP A 51 11.35 9.07 -5.63
N ASN A 52 11.76 10.28 -5.27
CA ASN A 52 11.04 11.14 -4.34
C ASN A 52 9.71 11.60 -4.92
N THR A 53 9.70 12.15 -6.13
CA THR A 53 8.47 12.65 -6.79
C THR A 53 7.46 11.53 -6.98
N GLY A 54 7.90 10.33 -7.39
CA GLY A 54 7.01 9.19 -7.56
C GLY A 54 6.38 8.72 -6.26
N HIS A 55 7.16 8.64 -5.17
CA HIS A 55 6.65 8.24 -3.86
C HIS A 55 5.78 9.30 -3.19
N GLU A 56 6.07 10.58 -3.43
CA GLU A 56 5.19 11.67 -3.06
C GLU A 56 3.86 11.54 -3.82
N ALA A 57 3.87 11.37 -5.14
CA ALA A 57 2.62 11.19 -5.90
C ALA A 57 1.78 9.97 -5.45
N ALA A 58 2.42 8.90 -4.98
CA ALA A 58 1.76 7.71 -4.48
C ALA A 58 1.26 7.82 -3.03
N TRP A 59 1.73 8.81 -2.24
CA TRP A 59 1.44 8.89 -0.80
C TRP A 59 -0.06 8.83 -0.45
N PRO A 60 -0.99 9.52 -1.15
CA PRO A 60 -2.39 9.53 -0.72
C PRO A 60 -3.03 8.16 -0.94
N ILE A 61 -2.67 7.46 -2.01
CA ILE A 61 -3.20 6.11 -2.30
C ILE A 61 -2.65 5.11 -1.29
N MET A 62 -1.36 5.19 -0.95
CA MET A 62 -0.75 4.33 0.07
C MET A 62 -1.34 4.59 1.47
N ALA A 63 -1.65 5.85 1.81
CA ALA A 63 -2.33 6.19 3.05
C ALA A 63 -3.76 5.62 3.10
N MET A 64 -4.52 5.73 2.00
CA MET A 64 -5.85 5.09 1.89
C MET A 64 -5.76 3.57 2.01
N ALA A 65 -4.77 2.95 1.35
CA ALA A 65 -4.54 1.51 1.43
C ALA A 65 -4.22 1.05 2.86
N CYS A 66 -3.44 1.84 3.60
CA CYS A 66 -3.21 1.61 5.03
C CYS A 66 -4.52 1.60 5.82
N VAL A 67 -5.37 2.61 5.65
CA VAL A 67 -6.68 2.70 6.35
C VAL A 67 -7.57 1.52 6.01
N VAL A 68 -7.63 1.11 4.73
CA VAL A 68 -8.40 -0.06 4.30
C VAL A 68 -7.87 -1.34 4.92
N ALA A 69 -6.55 -1.52 5.01
CA ALA A 69 -5.95 -2.67 5.66
C ALA A 69 -6.23 -2.69 7.17
N VAL A 70 -6.18 -1.53 7.86
CA VAL A 70 -6.61 -1.42 9.27
C VAL A 70 -8.07 -1.82 9.44
N PHE A 71 -8.95 -1.35 8.56
CA PHE A 71 -10.37 -1.73 8.58
C PHE A 71 -10.55 -3.25 8.49
N HIS A 72 -9.83 -3.92 7.59
CA HIS A 72 -9.89 -5.38 7.48
C HIS A 72 -9.29 -6.09 8.70
N ALA A 73 -8.18 -5.61 9.26
CA ALA A 73 -7.61 -6.17 10.48
C ALA A 73 -8.59 -6.11 11.66
N VAL A 74 -9.23 -4.96 11.87
CA VAL A 74 -10.26 -4.77 12.90
C VAL A 74 -11.48 -5.65 12.61
N GLY A 75 -11.95 -5.68 11.36
CA GLY A 75 -13.07 -6.51 10.93
C GLY A 75 -12.83 -7.99 11.21
N CYS A 76 -11.65 -8.52 10.89
CA CYS A 76 -11.28 -9.90 11.20
C CYS A 76 -11.33 -10.19 12.70
N GLY A 77 -10.85 -9.25 13.53
CA GLY A 77 -10.92 -9.38 14.99
C GLY A 77 -12.36 -9.42 15.51
N LEU A 78 -13.21 -8.51 15.03
CA LEU A 78 -14.62 -8.42 15.42
C LEU A 78 -15.44 -9.62 14.93
N ALA A 79 -15.11 -10.20 13.77
CA ALA A 79 -15.77 -11.40 13.25
C ALA A 79 -15.72 -12.57 14.23
N SER A 80 -14.67 -12.66 15.06
CA SER A 80 -14.54 -13.71 16.07
C SER A 80 -15.55 -13.63 17.21
N LEU A 81 -16.24 -12.49 17.35
CA LEU A 81 -17.27 -12.25 18.36
C LEU A 81 -18.68 -12.57 17.86
N MET A 82 -18.85 -12.90 16.57
CA MET A 82 -20.15 -13.06 15.91
C MET A 82 -20.69 -14.50 15.90
N GLY A 83 -20.02 -15.44 16.57
CA GLY A 83 -20.43 -16.85 16.55
C GLY A 83 -20.36 -17.46 15.14
N ASN A 84 -21.38 -18.23 14.76
CA ASN A 84 -21.39 -19.01 13.50
C ASN A 84 -21.41 -18.13 12.23
N ASP A 85 -22.05 -16.96 12.29
CA ASP A 85 -22.10 -16.01 11.17
C ASP A 85 -20.74 -15.31 10.93
N GLY A 86 -19.88 -15.31 11.95
CA GLY A 86 -18.55 -14.73 11.89
C GLY A 86 -17.62 -15.43 10.91
N GLU A 87 -17.81 -16.73 10.65
CA GLU A 87 -16.94 -17.49 9.76
C GLU A 87 -17.14 -17.10 8.29
N ALA A 88 -18.39 -16.96 7.83
CA ALA A 88 -18.67 -16.51 6.48
C ALA A 88 -18.19 -15.06 6.28
N PHE A 89 -18.44 -14.20 7.27
CA PHE A 89 -17.98 -12.81 7.25
C PHE A 89 -16.44 -12.70 7.22
N LEU A 90 -15.74 -13.53 7.98
CA LEU A 90 -14.28 -13.60 7.99
C LEU A 90 -13.70 -13.97 6.62
N HIS A 91 -14.30 -14.94 5.92
CA HIS A 91 -13.87 -15.32 4.56
C HIS A 91 -14.05 -14.16 3.58
N VAL A 92 -15.18 -13.46 3.64
CA VAL A 92 -15.43 -12.28 2.79
C VAL A 92 -14.37 -11.22 3.05
N LEU A 93 -14.11 -10.86 4.31
CA LEU A 93 -13.10 -9.87 4.67
C LEU A 93 -11.69 -10.24 4.19
N LEU A 94 -11.29 -11.51 4.34
CA LEU A 94 -9.98 -11.97 3.88
C LEU A 94 -9.84 -11.80 2.37
N ILE A 95 -10.80 -12.33 1.61
CA ILE A 95 -10.74 -12.31 0.14
C ILE A 95 -10.82 -10.87 -0.38
N SER A 96 -11.81 -10.10 0.08
CA SER A 96 -11.98 -8.71 -0.35
C SER A 96 -10.80 -7.84 0.04
N GLY A 97 -10.27 -8.01 1.26
CA GLY A 97 -9.15 -7.21 1.75
C GLY A 97 -7.86 -7.47 0.98
N ILE A 98 -7.59 -8.71 0.60
CA ILE A 98 -6.45 -9.05 -0.26
C ILE A 98 -6.62 -8.39 -1.63
N ILE A 99 -7.77 -8.57 -2.27
CA ILE A 99 -8.05 -8.01 -3.60
C ILE A 99 -7.88 -6.49 -3.59
N VAL A 100 -8.50 -5.80 -2.63
CA VAL A 100 -8.46 -4.34 -2.55
C VAL A 100 -7.05 -3.84 -2.20
N SER A 101 -6.31 -4.53 -1.32
CA SER A 101 -4.92 -4.15 -0.99
C SER A 101 -4.01 -4.26 -2.22
N LEU A 102 -4.15 -5.32 -3.01
CA LEU A 102 -3.42 -5.48 -4.27
C LEU A 102 -3.80 -4.41 -5.30
N ALA A 103 -5.09 -4.12 -5.45
CA ALA A 103 -5.58 -3.10 -6.37
C ALA A 103 -5.06 -1.71 -6.01
N LEU A 104 -5.10 -1.32 -4.73
CA LEU A 104 -4.59 -0.03 -4.26
C LEU A 104 -3.07 0.05 -4.38
N GLY A 105 -2.33 -1.03 -4.09
CA GLY A 105 -0.88 -1.08 -4.29
C GLY A 105 -0.49 -0.94 -5.77
N ALA A 106 -1.22 -1.60 -6.67
CA ALA A 106 -1.03 -1.46 -8.11
C ALA A 106 -1.35 -0.04 -8.59
N LEU A 107 -2.43 0.56 -8.08
CA LEU A 107 -2.81 1.93 -8.41
C LEU A 107 -1.79 2.95 -7.92
N ALA A 108 -1.29 2.80 -6.69
CA ALA A 108 -0.23 3.65 -6.14
C ALA A 108 1.05 3.56 -6.98
N ARG A 109 1.44 2.34 -7.37
CA ARG A 109 2.58 2.12 -8.25
C ARG A 109 2.40 2.77 -9.63
N ALA A 110 1.21 2.65 -10.22
CA ALA A 110 0.90 3.28 -11.49
C ALA A 110 0.98 4.81 -11.38
N ALA A 111 0.43 5.40 -10.31
CA ALA A 111 0.52 6.84 -10.05
C ALA A 111 1.98 7.31 -9.94
N ALA A 112 2.80 6.62 -9.15
CA ALA A 112 4.22 6.94 -8.99
C ALA A 112 4.97 6.93 -10.33
N ILE A 113 4.81 5.85 -11.11
CA ILE A 113 5.49 5.68 -12.40
C ILE A 113 5.04 6.75 -13.40
N ASN A 114 3.74 7.05 -13.46
CA ASN A 114 3.20 8.01 -14.42
C ASN A 114 3.74 9.42 -14.16
N VAL A 115 3.87 9.84 -12.90
CA VAL A 115 4.44 11.14 -12.58
C VAL A 115 5.93 11.19 -12.89
N ALA A 116 6.70 10.16 -12.49
CA ALA A 116 8.13 10.10 -12.77
C ALA A 116 8.43 10.09 -14.28
N LYS A 117 7.61 9.42 -15.10
CA LYS A 117 7.75 9.46 -16.57
C LYS A 117 7.49 10.85 -17.14
N ARG A 118 6.42 11.52 -16.71
CA ARG A 118 6.08 12.88 -17.17
C ARG A 118 7.19 13.88 -16.84
N GLN A 119 7.81 13.73 -15.67
CA GLN A 119 8.94 14.55 -15.27
C GLN A 119 10.17 14.31 -16.16
N ALA A 120 10.51 13.04 -16.43
CA ALA A 120 11.61 12.73 -17.34
C ALA A 120 11.38 13.26 -18.76
N GLU A 121 10.13 13.28 -19.24
CA GLU A 121 9.74 13.86 -20.53
C GLU A 121 9.86 15.40 -20.54
N SER A 122 9.50 16.08 -19.44
CA SER A 122 9.66 17.54 -19.35
C SER A 122 11.13 17.96 -19.31
N ASP A 123 11.96 17.24 -18.56
CA ASP A 123 13.38 17.57 -18.39
C ASP A 123 14.15 17.44 -19.73
N GLN A 124 13.75 16.49 -20.59
CA GLN A 124 14.31 16.33 -21.94
C GLN A 124 13.86 17.40 -22.93
N ALA A 125 12.67 17.99 -22.73
CA ALA A 125 12.16 19.04 -23.61
C ALA A 125 12.84 20.41 -23.33
N GLU A 126 13.40 20.58 -22.13
CA GLU A 126 14.07 21.81 -21.69
C GLU A 126 15.61 21.78 -21.92
N SER A 127 16.18 20.63 -22.29
CA SER A 127 17.62 20.44 -22.58
C SER A 127 17.99 20.68 -24.03
#